data_AF-X1G4Z0-F1
#
_entry.id   AF-X1G4Z0-F1
#
_cell.length_a   1.000
_cell.length_b   1.000
_cell.length_c   1.000
_cell.angle_alpha   90.00
_cell.angle_beta   90.00
_cell.angle_gamma   90.00
#
_symmetry.space_group_name_H-M   'P 1'
#
loop_
_entity.id
_entity.type
_entity.pdbx_description
1 polymer ?
#
loop_
_entity_poly.entity_id
_entity_poly.type
_entity_poly.pdbx_seq_one_letter_code
_entity_poly.pdbx_strand_id
1 'polypeptide(L)' 'QVYEFLKKYNIFSRKYFYPLCTDYKFSKKYKNLRIPNATKIGKQILCLPLYGELNQKDVEKICKIIKSKIN' A
#
# COMPACT_ATOMS: atom_id res chain seq x y z
N GLN A 1 1.02 4.35 -7.48
CA GLN A 1 0.92 3.82 -8.86
C GLN A 1 0.40 2.37 -8.88
N VAL A 2 1.06 1.42 -8.20
CA VAL A 2 0.62 0.01 -8.14
C VAL A 2 -0.81 -0.15 -7.58
N TYR A 3 -1.17 0.60 -6.54
CA TYR A 3 -2.53 0.60 -5.96
C TYR A 3 -3.64 0.87 -7.00
N GLU A 4 -3.51 1.95 -7.78
CA GLU A 4 -4.48 2.28 -8.84
C GLU A 4 -4.42 1.30 -10.01
N PHE A 5 -3.25 0.70 -10.27
CA PHE A 5 -3.11 -0.31 -11.31
C PHE A 5 -3.88 -1.60 -10.95
N LEU A 6 -3.75 -2.09 -9.72
CA LEU A 6 -4.45 -3.28 -9.25
C LEU A 6 -5.98 -3.12 -9.26
N LYS A 7 -6.49 -1.92 -8.98
CA LYS A 7 -7.93 -1.62 -9.08
C LYS A 7 -8.50 -1.88 -10.47
N LYS A 8 -7.73 -1.64 -11.54
CA LYS A 8 -8.17 -1.92 -12.92
C LYS A 8 -8.47 -3.41 -13.18
N TYR A 9 -7.92 -4.29 -12.35
CA TYR A 9 -8.12 -5.73 -12.40
C TYR A 9 -9.06 -6.23 -11.29
N ASN A 10 -9.84 -5.34 -10.66
CA ASN A 10 -10.70 -5.63 -9.52
C ASN A 10 -9.93 -6.19 -8.29
N ILE A 11 -8.65 -5.85 -8.14
CA ILE A 11 -7.84 -6.24 -6.98
C ILE A 11 -7.73 -5.02 -6.05
N PHE A 12 -8.48 -5.07 -4.94
CA PHE A 12 -8.55 -3.97 -3.98
C PHE A 12 -7.53 -4.14 -2.86
N SER A 13 -6.36 -3.54 -3.03
CA SER A 13 -5.34 -3.43 -1.98
C SER A 13 -5.69 -2.34 -0.95
N ARG A 14 -4.88 -2.22 0.10
CA ARG A 14 -4.93 -1.15 1.12
C ARG A 14 -3.55 -0.53 1.30
N LYS A 15 -3.47 0.67 1.89
CA LYS A 15 -2.19 1.29 2.24
C LYS A 15 -2.10 1.40 3.76
N TYR A 16 -1.71 0.32 4.43
CA TYR A 16 -1.56 0.31 5.87
C TYR A 16 -0.08 0.47 6.27
N PHE A 17 0.33 1.54 6.94
CA PHE A 17 -0.44 2.73 7.36
C PHE A 17 -0.06 3.96 6.53
N TYR A 18 -1.05 4.50 5.82
CA TYR A 18 -0.97 5.76 5.09
C TYR A 18 -2.34 6.47 5.09
N PRO A 19 -2.41 7.78 5.35
CA PRO A 19 -1.30 8.68 5.68
C PRO A 19 -0.71 8.41 7.08
N LEU A 20 0.48 8.94 7.37
CA LEU A 20 1.14 8.74 8.67
C LEU A 20 0.40 9.49 9.78
N CYS A 21 0.55 9.06 11.04
CA CYS A 21 -0.03 9.75 12.19
C CYS A 21 0.34 11.25 12.24
N THR A 22 1.55 11.60 11.80
CA THR A 22 2.05 12.99 11.73
C THR A 22 1.41 13.83 10.63
N ASP A 23 0.77 13.21 9.63
CA ASP A 23 0.14 13.91 8.51
C ASP A 23 -1.27 14.43 8.87
N TYR A 24 -1.86 13.93 9.94
CA TYR A 24 -3.19 14.35 10.39
C TYR A 24 -3.17 15.71 11.10
N LYS A 25 -4.26 16.48 10.94
CA LYS A 25 -4.39 17.85 11.50
C LYS A 25 -4.21 17.93 13.02
N PHE A 26 -4.57 16.90 13.77
CA PHE A 26 -4.42 16.88 15.23
C PHE A 26 -2.96 16.70 15.68
N SER A 27 -2.08 16.23 14.80
CA SER A 27 -0.66 16.00 15.07
C SER A 27 0.22 17.22 14.78
N LYS A 28 -0.36 18.44 14.73
CA LYS A 28 0.38 19.69 14.44
C LYS A 28 1.66 19.86 15.26
N LYS A 29 1.66 19.48 16.54
CA LYS A 29 2.84 19.54 17.42
C LYS A 29 4.01 18.66 16.95
N TYR A 30 3.76 17.69 16.09
CA TYR A 30 4.73 16.72 15.58
C TYR A 30 5.08 16.93 14.11
N LYS A 31 4.59 18.00 13.48
CA LYS A 31 4.74 18.24 12.03
C LYS A 31 6.21 18.39 11.58
N ASN A 32 7.08 18.81 12.48
CA ASN A 32 8.51 19.03 12.21
C ASN A 32 9.41 17.89 12.70
N LEU A 33 8.84 16.76 13.16
CA LEU A 33 9.66 15.61 13.53
C LEU A 33 10.37 15.03 12.31
N ARG A 34 11.67 14.76 12.46
CA ARG A 34 12.46 14.09 11.42
C ARG A 34 12.19 12.58 11.47
N ILE A 35 11.23 12.12 10.66
CA ILE A 35 10.82 10.70 10.56
C ILE A 35 11.06 10.12 9.15
N PRO A 36 12.31 10.11 8.64
CA PRO A 36 12.60 9.75 7.25
C PRO A 36 12.21 8.31 6.91
N ASN A 37 12.40 7.37 7.85
CA ASN A 37 12.06 5.96 7.64
C ASN A 37 10.54 5.77 7.53
N ALA A 38 9.76 6.34 8.45
CA ALA A 38 8.31 6.27 8.39
C ALA A 38 7.76 6.94 7.12
N THR A 39 8.30 8.10 6.75
CA THR A 39 7.93 8.83 5.51
C THR A 39 8.21 8.01 4.26
N LYS A 40 9.38 7.35 4.20
CA LYS A 40 9.75 6.47 3.09
C LYS A 40 8.80 5.27 2.99
N ILE A 41 8.62 4.54 4.09
CA ILE A 41 7.77 3.35 4.12
C ILE A 41 6.31 3.68 3.85
N GLY A 42 5.75 4.72 4.48
CA GLY A 42 4.36 5.14 4.27
C GLY A 42 4.03 5.48 2.81
N LYS A 43 4.99 5.99 2.05
CA LYS A 43 4.83 6.28 0.61
C LYS A 43 4.95 5.04 -0.28
N GLN A 44 5.61 3.98 0.19
CA GLN A 44 5.91 2.76 -0.57
C GLN A 44 5.01 1.57 -0.21
N ILE A 45 4.38 1.60 0.96
CA ILE A 45 3.63 0.48 1.51
C ILE A 45 2.38 0.14 0.68
N LEU A 46 2.11 -1.16 0.54
CA LEU A 46 0.93 -1.70 -0.09
C LEU A 46 0.57 -3.02 0.60
N CYS A 47 -0.66 -3.12 1.10
CA CYS A 47 -1.22 -4.32 1.68
C CYS A 47 -2.06 -5.03 0.62
N LEU A 48 -1.68 -6.25 0.29
CA LEU A 48 -2.37 -7.09 -0.69
C LEU A 48 -3.55 -7.83 -0.04
N PRO A 49 -4.54 -8.29 -0.83
CA PRO A 49 -5.61 -9.11 -0.30
C PRO A 49 -5.08 -10.37 0.38
N LEU A 50 -5.61 -10.68 1.56
CA LEU A 50 -5.28 -11.86 2.34
C LEU A 50 -6.52 -12.27 3.13
N TYR A 51 -7.13 -13.39 2.77
CA TYR A 51 -8.35 -13.95 3.38
C TYR A 51 -8.46 -15.45 3.06
N GLY A 52 -9.26 -16.20 3.82
CA GLY A 52 -9.27 -17.68 3.78
C GLY A 52 -9.66 -18.31 2.44
N GLU A 53 -10.47 -17.62 1.63
CA GLU A 53 -10.91 -18.08 0.30
C GLU A 53 -9.93 -17.69 -0.83
N LEU A 54 -8.83 -16.99 -0.50
CA LEU A 54 -7.83 -16.58 -1.49
C LEU A 54 -7.01 -17.80 -1.93
N ASN A 55 -7.31 -18.32 -3.11
CA ASN A 55 -6.63 -19.50 -3.64
C ASN A 55 -5.29 -19.14 -4.31
N GLN A 56 -4.47 -20.18 -4.53
CA GLN A 56 -3.15 -20.07 -5.14
C GLN A 56 -3.17 -19.40 -6.53
N LYS A 57 -4.20 -19.66 -7.36
CA LYS A 57 -4.30 -19.08 -8.70
C LYS A 57 -4.50 -17.57 -8.64
N ASP A 58 -5.29 -17.09 -7.68
CA ASP A 58 -5.49 -15.66 -7.46
C ASP A 58 -4.22 -14.98 -6.95
N VAL A 59 -3.47 -15.62 -6.05
CA VAL A 59 -2.15 -15.14 -5.59
C VAL A 59 -1.19 -15.00 -6.77
N GLU A 60 -1.09 -16.01 -7.63
CA GLU A 60 -0.24 -15.97 -8.82
C GLU A 60 -0.66 -14.87 -9.81
N LYS A 61 -1.96 -14.68 -10.01
CA LYS A 61 -2.51 -13.61 -10.85
C LYS A 61 -2.13 -12.24 -10.30
N ILE A 62 -2.30 -12.01 -9.01
CA ILE A 62 -1.91 -10.76 -8.34
C ILE A 62 -0.41 -10.51 -8.54
N CYS A 63 0.45 -11.51 -8.29
CA CYS A 63 1.89 -11.41 -8.48
C CYS A 63 2.29 -11.09 -9.92
N LYS A 64 1.65 -11.72 -10.92
CA LYS A 64 1.91 -11.46 -12.35
C LYS A 64 1.55 -10.03 -12.73
N ILE A 65 0.39 -9.53 -12.30
CA ILE A 65 -0.06 -8.16 -12.55
C ILE A 65 0.88 -7.14 -11.89
N ILE A 66 1.36 -7.42 -10.67
CA ILE A 66 2.34 -6.54 -10.01
C ILE A 66 3.66 -6.51 -10.79
N LYS A 67 4.19 -7.67 -11.18
CA LYS A 67 5.43 -7.76 -11.96
C LYS A 67 5.34 -7.01 -13.29
N SER A 68 4.22 -7.12 -14.00
CA SER A 68 4.02 -6.41 -15.27
C SER A 68 3.92 -4.89 -15.15
N LYS A 69 3.81 -4.34 -13.92
CA LYS A 69 3.75 -2.90 -13.68
C LYS A 69 5.04 -2.32 -13.10
N ILE A 70 5.82 -3.14 -12.41
CA ILE A 70 7.07 -2.73 -11.76
C ILE A 70 8.27 -2.90 -12.70
N ASN A 71 8.21 -3.91 -13.59
CA ASN A 71 9.10 -4.00 -14.75
C ASN A 71 8.65 -3.03 -15.83
#